data_AF-A0AAU9XWY1-F1
#
_entry.id   AF-A0AAU9XWY1-F1
#
_cell.length_a   1.000
_cell.length_b   1.000
_cell.length_c   1.000
_cell.angle_alpha   90.00
_cell.angle_beta   90.00
_cell.angle_gamma   90.00
#
_symmetry.space_group_name_H-M   'P 1'
#
loop_
_entity.id
_entity.type
_entity.pdbx_description
1 polymer ?
#
loop_
_entity_poly.entity_id
_entity_poly.type
_entity_poly.pdbx_seq_one_letter_code
_entity_poly.pdbx_strand_id
1 'polypeptide(L)'
;MDSPVIDCTDIEIATPGLMSQQNATYSNYRGMHSFKVIVGVAPNGVITYVSKLYPGEARATKVIAKCRIHVERANARLKDFKILSFIPSYLRCHADIIFQLCASLVNLQFPLIKEGCEGYEFD
;
A
#
# COMPACT_ATOMS: atom_id res chain seq x y z
N MET A 1 -17.78 15.59 -8.50
CA MET A 1 -17.33 14.25 -8.06
C MET A 1 -15.82 14.29 -8.08
N ASP A 2 -15.21 14.44 -6.92
CA ASP A 2 -13.75 14.36 -6.82
C ASP A 2 -13.33 12.90 -7.00
N SER A 3 -12.53 12.64 -8.03
CA SER A 3 -12.00 11.32 -8.32
C SER A 3 -11.02 10.88 -7.22
N PRO A 4 -11.06 9.61 -6.78
CA PRO A 4 -10.07 9.09 -5.84
C PRO A 4 -8.66 9.21 -6.42
N VAL A 5 -7.72 9.70 -5.61
CA VAL A 5 -6.32 9.81 -5.98
C VAL A 5 -5.67 8.46 -5.70
N ILE A 6 -5.10 7.84 -6.72
CA ILE A 6 -4.39 6.57 -6.57
C ILE A 6 -2.92 6.87 -6.26
N ASP A 7 -2.21 5.97 -5.61
CA ASP A 7 -0.76 6.03 -5.46
C ASP A 7 -0.12 4.65 -5.35
N CYS A 8 1.19 4.58 -5.63
CA CYS A 8 1.99 3.37 -5.44
C CYS A 8 2.90 3.51 -4.22
N THR A 9 2.70 2.64 -3.24
CA THR A 9 3.59 2.50 -2.10
C THR A 9 4.52 1.31 -2.30
N ASP A 10 5.81 1.54 -2.11
CA ASP A 10 6.84 0.50 -2.06
C ASP A 10 7.06 0.04 -0.63
N ILE A 11 7.04 -1.28 -0.42
CA ILE A 11 7.28 -1.96 0.86
C ILE A 11 8.56 -2.77 0.74
N GLU A 12 9.47 -2.59 1.68
CA GLU A 12 10.73 -3.31 1.70
C GLU A 12 10.57 -4.68 2.35
N ILE A 13 11.19 -5.68 1.75
CA ILE A 13 11.08 -7.07 2.20
C ILE A 13 12.44 -7.72 2.36
N ALA A 14 12.50 -8.69 3.27
CA ALA A 14 13.65 -9.58 3.38
C ALA A 14 13.88 -10.32 2.06
N THR A 15 15.15 -10.56 1.76
CA THR A 15 15.58 -11.34 0.59
C THR A 15 14.82 -12.68 0.56
N PRO A 16 14.00 -12.93 -0.48
CA PRO A 16 13.32 -14.21 -0.60
C PRO A 16 14.34 -15.34 -0.68
N GLY A 17 14.04 -16.49 -0.07
CA GLY A 17 14.89 -17.67 -0.20
C GLY A 17 14.86 -18.28 -1.61
N LEU A 18 13.82 -18.00 -2.39
CA LEU A 18 13.63 -18.57 -3.73
C LEU A 18 14.13 -17.60 -4.82
N MET A 19 15.02 -18.09 -5.67
CA MET A 19 15.68 -17.30 -6.71
C MET A 19 14.71 -16.70 -7.76
N SER A 20 13.62 -17.41 -8.07
CA SER A 20 12.55 -16.87 -8.94
C SER A 20 11.83 -15.68 -8.30
N GLN A 21 11.58 -15.73 -6.98
CA GLN A 21 11.01 -14.62 -6.22
C GLN A 21 12.00 -13.48 -6.04
N GLN A 22 13.31 -13.75 -5.90
CA GLN A 22 14.36 -12.74 -5.85
C GLN A 22 14.39 -11.93 -7.14
N ASN A 23 14.42 -12.60 -8.29
CA ASN A 23 14.40 -11.95 -9.59
C ASN A 23 13.12 -11.10 -9.78
N ALA A 24 11.98 -11.60 -9.28
CA ALA A 24 10.71 -10.89 -9.38
C ALA A 24 10.61 -9.66 -8.45
N THR A 25 11.17 -9.68 -7.23
CA THR A 25 11.04 -8.58 -6.26
C THR A 25 12.23 -7.62 -6.24
N TYR A 26 13.34 -7.93 -6.91
CA TYR A 26 14.53 -7.10 -6.89
C TYR A 26 14.33 -5.81 -7.70
N SER A 27 14.62 -4.67 -7.08
CA SER A 27 14.64 -3.38 -7.76
C SER A 27 16.09 -2.93 -7.94
N ASN A 28 16.57 -2.88 -9.18
CA ASN A 28 17.89 -2.34 -9.53
C ASN A 28 18.05 -0.88 -9.09
N TYR A 29 16.95 -0.11 -9.08
CA TYR A 29 16.97 1.31 -8.68
C TYR A 29 17.23 1.49 -7.17
N ARG A 30 16.72 0.56 -6.34
CA ARG A 30 16.88 0.62 -4.87
C ARG A 30 17.99 -0.29 -4.35
N GLY A 31 18.49 -1.22 -5.15
CA GLY A 31 19.46 -2.23 -4.70
C GLY A 31 18.90 -3.22 -3.66
N MET A 32 17.57 -3.29 -3.50
CA MET A 32 16.90 -4.12 -2.50
C MET A 32 15.60 -4.71 -3.05
N HIS A 33 15.09 -5.75 -2.39
CA HIS A 33 13.82 -6.37 -2.74
C HIS A 33 12.64 -5.57 -2.16
N SER A 34 11.65 -5.31 -3.00
CA SER A 34 10.41 -4.64 -2.59
C SER A 34 9.18 -5.26 -3.24
N PHE A 35 8.06 -5.06 -2.57
CA PHE A 35 6.74 -5.22 -3.15
C PHE A 35 6.12 -3.85 -3.39
N LYS A 36 5.29 -3.76 -4.42
CA LYS A 36 4.47 -2.58 -4.66
C LYS A 36 3.02 -2.87 -4.32
N VAL A 37 2.36 -1.88 -3.72
CA VAL A 37 0.93 -1.89 -3.45
C VAL A 37 0.32 -0.59 -3.97
N ILE A 38 -0.85 -0.70 -4.56
CA ILE A 38 -1.61 0.43 -5.06
C ILE A 38 -2.63 0.82 -4.00
N VAL A 39 -2.63 2.08 -3.60
CA VAL A 39 -3.52 2.63 -2.59
C VAL A 39 -4.36 3.73 -3.23
N GLY A 40 -5.69 3.60 -3.13
CA GLY A 40 -6.63 4.66 -3.51
C GLY A 40 -7.00 5.48 -2.27
N VAL A 41 -6.91 6.80 -2.37
CA VAL A 41 -7.22 7.75 -1.29
C VAL A 41 -8.26 8.74 -1.80
N ALA A 42 -9.38 8.86 -1.09
CA ALA A 42 -10.37 9.88 -1.34
C ALA A 42 -9.84 11.28 -0.97
N PRO A 43 -10.38 12.37 -1.54
CA PRO A 43 -9.95 13.74 -1.22
C PRO A 43 -10.08 14.11 0.27
N ASN A 44 -10.89 13.40 1.04
CA ASN A 44 -11.00 13.55 2.49
C ASN A 44 -9.83 12.91 3.27
N GLY A 45 -8.90 12.23 2.59
CA GLY A 45 -7.73 11.55 3.19
C GLY A 45 -7.99 10.12 3.66
N VAL A 46 -9.16 9.55 3.37
CA VAL A 46 -9.51 8.16 3.68
C VAL A 46 -8.99 7.23 2.59
N ILE A 47 -8.38 6.12 2.99
CA ILE A 47 -7.97 5.06 2.08
C ILE A 47 -9.23 4.29 1.66
N THR A 48 -9.57 4.33 0.37
CA THR A 48 -10.74 3.68 -0.22
C THR A 48 -10.43 2.38 -0.92
N TYR A 49 -9.18 2.17 -1.34
CA TYR A 49 -8.77 0.99 -2.08
C TYR A 49 -7.35 0.57 -1.72
N VAL A 50 -7.11 -0.73 -1.62
CA VAL A 50 -5.79 -1.34 -1.41
C VAL A 50 -5.69 -2.55 -2.32
N SER A 51 -4.74 -2.57 -3.24
CA SER A 51 -4.49 -3.73 -4.11
C SER A 51 -3.72 -4.83 -3.37
N LYS A 52 -3.63 -6.02 -3.98
CA LYS A 52 -2.65 -7.04 -3.58
C LYS A 52 -1.22 -6.54 -3.81
N LEU A 53 -0.26 -7.10 -3.07
CA LEU A 53 1.17 -6.83 -3.24
C LEU A 53 1.68 -7.49 -4.52
N TYR A 54 2.30 -6.69 -5.37
CA TYR A 54 2.90 -7.15 -6.61
C TYR A 54 4.42 -7.25 -6.46
N PRO A 55 5.03 -8.40 -6.82
CA PRO A 55 6.49 -8.51 -6.89
C PRO A 55 7.02 -7.66 -8.03
N GLY A 56 7.89 -6.70 -7.70
CA GLY A 56 8.77 -6.05 -8.67
C GLY A 56 8.46 -4.62 -9.04
N GLU A 57 9.25 -4.12 -9.99
CA GLU A 57 9.12 -2.80 -10.57
C GLU A 57 7.89 -2.76 -11.50
N ALA A 58 6.75 -2.34 -10.98
CA ALA A 58 5.55 -2.11 -11.79
C ALA A 58 5.82 -0.99 -12.80
N ARG A 59 6.24 -1.37 -14.02
CA ARG A 59 6.33 -0.47 -15.19
C ARG A 59 4.95 0.10 -15.60
N ALA A 60 3.86 -0.41 -15.03
CA ALA A 60 2.49 -0.02 -15.34
C ALA A 60 2.01 1.29 -14.68
N THR A 61 2.79 1.91 -13.78
CA THR A 61 2.21 2.93 -12.88
C THR A 61 2.38 4.40 -13.30
N LYS A 62 2.76 4.69 -14.55
CA LYS A 62 3.01 6.08 -15.00
C LYS A 62 1.77 6.97 -15.16
N VAL A 63 0.56 6.46 -14.93
CA VAL A 63 -0.70 7.20 -15.19
C VAL A 63 -1.35 7.78 -13.92
N ILE A 64 -0.75 7.54 -12.75
CA ILE A 64 -1.39 7.92 -11.49
C ILE A 64 -1.18 9.41 -11.17
N ALA A 65 -2.29 10.15 -11.07
CA ALA A 65 -2.35 11.59 -11.22
C ALA A 65 -2.85 12.35 -9.98
N LYS A 66 -2.31 13.57 -9.85
CA LYS A 66 -2.85 14.81 -9.24
C LYS A 66 -3.77 14.71 -8.01
N CYS A 67 -3.15 14.72 -6.82
CA CYS A 67 -3.36 15.68 -5.72
C CYS A 67 -2.52 15.18 -4.53
N ARG A 68 -1.27 15.66 -4.45
CA ARG A 68 -0.21 15.02 -3.64
C ARG A 68 -0.45 15.09 -2.13
N ILE A 69 -1.08 16.15 -1.62
CA ILE A 69 -1.08 16.44 -0.17
C ILE A 69 -1.89 15.41 0.64
N HIS A 70 -3.07 14.99 0.17
CA HIS A 70 -3.92 14.02 0.90
C HIS A 70 -3.34 12.61 0.87
N VAL A 71 -2.82 12.19 -0.29
CA VAL A 71 -2.13 10.91 -0.47
C VAL A 71 -0.85 10.84 0.36
N GLU A 72 -0.01 11.88 0.33
CA GLU A 72 1.22 11.92 1.11
C GLU A 72 0.95 11.78 2.59
N ARG A 73 -0.15 12.36 3.11
CA ARG A 73 -0.56 12.22 4.51
C ARG A 73 -0.99 10.79 4.86
N ALA A 74 -1.79 10.14 4.02
CA ALA A 74 -2.21 8.75 4.23
C ALA A 74 -1.02 7.78 4.14
N ASN A 75 -0.15 7.97 3.14
CA ASN A 75 1.07 7.18 2.99
C ASN A 75 2.07 7.40 4.12
N ALA A 76 2.20 8.63 4.62
CA ALA A 76 3.06 8.91 5.78
C ALA A 76 2.60 8.13 7.01
N ARG A 77 1.28 8.04 7.24
CA ARG A 77 0.71 7.23 8.33
C ARG A 77 0.90 5.73 8.11
N LEU A 78 0.74 5.25 6.88
CA LEU A 78 1.03 3.85 6.53
C LEU A 78 2.51 3.51 6.78
N LYS A 79 3.43 4.44 6.49
CA LYS A 79 4.87 4.27 6.73
C LYS A 79 5.28 4.36 8.21
N ASP A 80 4.41 4.84 9.09
CA ASP A 80 4.67 4.88 10.54
C ASP A 80 4.66 3.46 11.16
N PHE A 81 3.97 2.51 10.51
CA PHE A 81 3.98 1.12 10.94
C PHE A 81 5.33 0.47 10.64
N LYS A 82 6.11 0.21 11.71
CA LYS A 82 7.43 -0.46 11.61
C LYS A 82 7.38 -1.82 10.90
N ILE A 83 6.23 -2.51 10.94
CA ILE A 83 6.04 -3.78 10.23
C ILE A 83 6.08 -3.62 8.70
N LEU A 84 5.68 -2.45 8.18
CA LEU A 84 5.73 -2.11 6.76
C LEU A 84 7.08 -1.51 6.34
N SER A 85 7.90 -1.09 7.31
CA SER A 85 9.27 -0.64 7.03
C SER A 85 10.17 -1.79 6.56
N PHE A 86 9.95 -3.00 7.09
CA PHE A 86 10.69 -4.18 6.67
C PHE A 86 9.89 -5.44 7.01
N ILE A 87 9.41 -6.15 5.97
CA ILE A 87 8.68 -7.40 6.15
C ILE A 87 9.68 -8.57 6.15
N PRO A 88 9.86 -9.29 7.28
CA PRO A 88 10.69 -10.49 7.32
C PRO A 88 10.08 -11.63 6.50
N SER A 89 10.92 -12.60 6.09
CA SER A 89 10.55 -13.66 5.13
C SER A 89 9.32 -14.49 5.54
N TYR A 90 9.11 -14.71 6.83
CA TYR A 90 7.96 -15.45 7.36
C TYR A 90 6.63 -14.67 7.31
N LEU A 91 6.67 -13.33 7.28
CA LEU A 91 5.48 -12.48 7.15
C LEU A 91 5.13 -12.14 5.70
N ARG A 92 6.00 -12.49 4.75
CA ARG A 92 5.82 -12.24 3.32
C ARG A 92 4.48 -12.75 2.80
N CYS A 93 4.07 -13.96 3.19
CA CYS A 93 2.81 -14.57 2.76
C CYS A 93 1.56 -13.89 3.35
N HIS A 94 1.73 -13.14 4.44
CA HIS A 94 0.65 -12.42 5.12
C HIS A 94 0.75 -10.91 4.87
N ALA A 95 1.67 -10.46 4.02
CA ALA A 95 1.94 -9.05 3.78
C ALA A 95 0.70 -8.30 3.26
N ASP A 96 -0.14 -8.96 2.45
CA ASP A 96 -1.41 -8.40 1.95
C ASP A 96 -2.34 -8.05 3.11
N ILE A 97 -2.56 -9.01 4.00
CA ILE A 97 -3.45 -8.87 5.15
C ILE A 97 -2.90 -7.83 6.14
N ILE A 98 -1.58 -7.85 6.38
CA ILE A 98 -0.90 -6.88 7.25
C ILE A 98 -1.08 -5.46 6.69
N PHE A 99 -0.88 -5.27 5.39
CA PHE A 99 -1.01 -3.95 4.77
C PHE A 99 -2.47 -3.46 4.80
N GLN A 100 -3.44 -4.33 4.53
CA GLN A 100 -4.87 -4.00 4.66
C GLN A 100 -5.26 -3.64 6.09
N LEU A 101 -4.73 -4.35 7.09
CA LEU A 101 -4.94 -4.03 8.50
C LEU A 101 -4.36 -2.65 8.83
N CYS A 102 -3.13 -2.36 8.40
CA CYS A 102 -2.52 -1.04 8.58
C CYS A 102 -3.33 0.06 7.91
N ALA A 103 -3.81 -0.14 6.68
CA ALA A 103 -4.69 0.81 6.00
C ALA A 103 -5.99 1.06 6.77
N SER A 104 -6.60 0.01 7.31
CA SER A 104 -7.79 0.10 8.14
C SER A 104 -7.53 0.88 9.44
N LEU A 105 -6.36 0.68 10.07
CA LEU A 105 -5.94 1.43 11.25
C LEU A 105 -5.68 2.91 10.95
N VAL A 106 -5.07 3.23 9.80
CA VAL A 106 -4.88 4.62 9.35
C VAL A 106 -6.22 5.34 9.15
N ASN A 107 -7.19 4.63 8.58
CA ASN A 107 -8.58 5.12 8.46
C ASN A 107 -9.21 5.35 9.84
N LEU A 108 -8.92 4.51 10.83
CA LEU A 108 -9.44 4.63 12.20
C LEU A 108 -8.78 5.75 13.02
N GLN A 109 -7.54 6.13 12.70
CA GLN A 109 -6.81 7.23 13.35
C GLN A 109 -7.25 8.64 12.88
N PHE A 110 -8.22 8.75 11.95
CA PHE A 110 -8.89 10.02 11.66
C PHE A 110 -10.00 10.28 12.71
N PRO A 111 -10.03 11.43 13.40
CA PRO A 111 -11.02 11.65 14.44
C PRO A 111 -12.40 12.00 13.86
N LEU A 112 -13.41 11.24 14.33
CA LEU A 112 -14.79 11.61 14.66
C LEU A 112 -15.69 12.25 13.58
N ILE A 113 -16.37 11.44 12.75
CA ILE A 113 -17.84 11.53 12.53
C ILE A 113 -18.38 10.11 12.24
N LYS A 114 -19.45 9.72 12.95
CA LYS A 114 -20.24 8.52 12.68
C LYS A 114 -21.10 8.78 11.45
N GLU A 115 -20.65 8.39 10.27
CA GLU A 115 -21.56 8.11 9.15
C GLU A 115 -21.57 6.60 8.92
N GLY A 116 -22.73 6.02 9.18
CA GLY A 116 -23.03 4.63 8.82
C GLY A 116 -23.29 4.50 7.32
N CYS A 117 -23.44 3.23 6.92
CA CYS A 117 -23.74 2.72 5.57
C CYS A 117 -22.56 2.81 4.59
N GLU A 118 -22.21 1.79 3.83
CA GLU A 118 -22.78 0.46 3.59
C GLU A 118 -21.66 -0.39 2.98
N GLY A 119 -21.75 -1.72 3.15
CA GLY A 119 -20.74 -2.65 2.66
C GLY A 119 -20.52 -2.51 1.16
N TYR A 120 -19.24 -2.49 0.75
CA TYR A 120 -18.88 -2.80 -0.62
C TYR A 120 -18.37 -4.24 -0.65
N GLU A 121 -19.32 -5.13 -0.91
CA GLU A 121 -19.05 -6.44 -1.51
C GLU A 121 -18.36 -6.23 -2.87
N PHE A 122 -17.36 -7.06 -3.14
CA PHE A 122 -16.86 -7.26 -4.49
C PHE A 122 -17.18 -8.71 -4.85
N ASP A 123 -18.11 -8.88 -5.81
CA ASP A 123 -18.38 -10.15 -6.51
C ASP A 123 -17.08 -10.78 -7.08
#